data_AF-A0A497J3M0-F1
#
_entry.id   AF-A0A497J3M0-F1
#
_cell.length_a   1.000
_cell.length_b   1.000
_cell.length_c   1.000
_cell.angle_alpha   90.00
_cell.angle_beta   90.00
_cell.angle_gamma   90.00
#
_symmetry.space_group_name_H-M   'P 1'
#
loop_
_entity.id
_entity.type
_entity.pdbx_description
1 polymer ?
#
loop_
_entity_poly.entity_id
_entity_poly.type
_entity_poly.pdbx_seq_one_letter_code
_entity_poly.pdbx_strand_id
1 'polypeptide(L)'
;MPEQEEVSFKREFGWLGSFAMGYADVGADELRKEGNNTRVRVAVARDAAGDIVEEVKEGDYDLVVMLKRKKGKLRRLILKGVSERVASAVRVPVITLLME
;
A
#
# COMPACT_ATOMS: atom_id res chain seq x y z
N MET A 1 -3.67 18.80 -17.74
CA MET A 1 -4.09 19.89 -16.83
C MET A 1 -4.34 19.28 -15.45
N PRO A 2 -3.32 19.24 -14.58
CA PRO A 2 -3.35 18.47 -13.32
C PRO A 2 -4.21 19.08 -12.21
N GLU A 3 -4.55 20.37 -12.31
CA GLU A 3 -5.21 21.13 -11.23
C GLU A 3 -6.65 20.67 -10.93
N GLN A 4 -7.40 20.20 -11.94
CA GLN A 4 -8.79 19.77 -11.74
C GLN A 4 -8.90 18.35 -11.14
N GLU A 5 -7.95 17.47 -11.44
CA GLU A 5 -7.84 16.13 -10.83
C GLU A 5 -7.48 16.25 -9.34
N GLU A 6 -6.55 17.15 -9.00
CA GLU A 6 -6.07 17.36 -7.64
C GLU A 6 -7.14 17.95 -6.70
N VAL A 7 -7.99 18.84 -7.21
CA VAL A 7 -9.08 19.48 -6.44
C VAL A 7 -10.24 18.51 -6.18
N SER A 8 -10.57 17.65 -7.14
CA SER A 8 -11.55 16.58 -6.97
C SER A 8 -11.08 15.56 -5.92
N PHE A 9 -9.80 15.17 -6.00
CA PHE A 9 -9.18 14.21 -5.09
C PHE A 9 -9.14 14.66 -3.62
N LYS A 10 -8.84 15.96 -3.37
CA LYS A 10 -8.85 16.56 -2.03
C LYS A 10 -10.23 16.53 -1.36
N ARG A 11 -11.31 16.59 -2.15
CA ARG A 11 -12.69 16.56 -1.64
C ARG A 11 -13.16 15.15 -1.28
N GLU A 12 -12.71 14.13 -2.01
CA GLU A 12 -13.16 12.74 -1.85
C GLU A 12 -12.42 11.99 -0.73
N PHE A 13 -11.11 12.24 -0.55
CA PHE A 13 -10.24 11.49 0.39
C PHE A 13 -9.71 12.32 1.57
N GLY A 14 -10.01 13.62 1.62
CA GLY A 14 -9.48 14.55 2.61
C GLY A 14 -7.96 14.79 2.50
N TRP A 15 -7.43 15.60 3.41
CA TRP A 15 -6.02 15.98 3.42
C TRP A 15 -5.06 14.80 3.63
N LEU A 16 -5.48 13.80 4.41
CA LEU A 16 -4.67 12.63 4.72
C LEU A 16 -4.42 11.75 3.48
N GLY A 17 -5.46 11.52 2.65
CA GLY A 17 -5.32 10.78 1.39
C GLY A 17 -4.45 11.52 0.38
N SER A 18 -4.58 12.86 0.32
CA SER A 18 -3.74 13.71 -0.53
C SER A 18 -2.25 13.59 -0.20
N PHE A 19 -1.89 13.55 1.09
CA PHE A 19 -0.51 13.33 1.47
C PHE A 19 -0.01 11.92 1.19
N ALA A 20 -0.81 10.90 1.53
CA ALA A 20 -0.41 9.51 1.28
C ALA A 20 -0.14 9.27 -0.21
N MET A 21 -0.97 9.86 -1.09
CA MET A 21 -0.73 9.87 -2.53
C MET A 21 0.55 10.59 -2.89
N GLY A 22 0.77 11.81 -2.40
CA GLY A 22 2.00 12.56 -2.70
C GLY A 22 3.26 11.78 -2.35
N TYR A 23 3.31 11.14 -1.19
CA TYR A 23 4.45 10.28 -0.80
C TYR A 23 4.61 9.06 -1.70
N ALA A 24 3.51 8.39 -2.07
CA ALA A 24 3.55 7.22 -2.93
C ALA A 24 3.97 7.58 -4.37
N ASP A 25 3.55 8.74 -4.87
CA ASP A 25 3.82 9.19 -6.23
C ASP A 25 5.30 9.56 -6.43
N VAL A 26 5.97 10.10 -5.40
CA VAL A 26 7.43 10.34 -5.45
C VAL A 26 8.22 9.05 -5.71
N GLY A 27 7.85 7.96 -5.05
CA GLY A 27 8.51 6.66 -5.27
C GLY A 27 8.19 6.08 -6.65
N ALA A 28 6.94 6.22 -7.09
CA ALA A 28 6.50 5.74 -8.40
C ALA A 28 7.15 6.51 -9.56
N ASP A 29 7.36 7.81 -9.42
CA ASP A 29 8.04 8.65 -10.41
C ASP A 29 9.44 8.13 -10.73
N GLU A 30 10.19 7.72 -9.72
CA GLU A 30 11.54 7.20 -9.95
C GLU A 30 11.50 5.87 -10.72
N LEU A 31 10.61 4.95 -10.33
CA LEU A 31 10.40 3.70 -11.06
C LEU A 31 9.94 3.93 -12.51
N ARG A 32 9.09 4.93 -12.73
CA ARG A 32 8.64 5.33 -14.08
C ARG A 32 9.78 5.88 -14.92
N LYS A 33 10.70 6.68 -14.35
CA LYS A 33 11.90 7.18 -15.06
C LYS A 33 12.82 6.04 -15.51
N GLU A 34 12.90 4.98 -14.73
CA GLU A 34 13.63 3.75 -15.08
C GLU A 34 12.92 2.90 -16.15
N GLY A 35 11.72 3.29 -16.59
CA GLY A 35 10.95 2.61 -17.63
C GLY A 35 9.95 1.57 -17.11
N ASN A 36 9.73 1.49 -15.79
CA ASN A 36 8.76 0.55 -15.21
C ASN A 36 7.32 1.06 -15.35
N ASN A 37 6.40 0.17 -15.75
CA ASN A 37 4.97 0.44 -15.76
C ASN A 37 4.42 0.42 -14.31
N THR A 38 4.42 1.59 -13.67
CA THR A 38 4.08 1.75 -12.25
C THR A 38 2.75 2.47 -12.08
N ARG A 39 1.87 1.93 -11.24
CA ARG A 39 0.59 2.54 -10.87
C ARG A 39 0.50 2.71 -9.36
N VAL A 40 0.12 3.90 -8.92
CA VAL A 40 -0.17 4.20 -7.51
C VAL A 40 -1.66 4.04 -7.25
N ARG A 41 -2.01 3.32 -6.17
CA ARG A 41 -3.38 3.26 -5.64
C ARG A 41 -3.35 3.62 -4.16
N VAL A 42 -4.21 4.54 -3.75
CA VAL A 42 -4.36 4.96 -2.36
C VAL A 42 -5.81 4.75 -1.97
N ALA A 43 -6.02 4.07 -0.85
CA ALA A 43 -7.35 3.79 -0.30
C ALA A 43 -7.39 4.18 1.19
N VAL A 44 -8.54 4.70 1.62
CA VAL A 44 -8.82 4.94 3.05
C VAL A 44 -9.63 3.75 3.55
N ALA A 45 -8.93 2.83 4.22
CA ALA A 45 -9.51 1.58 4.69
C ALA A 45 -9.80 1.63 6.20
N ARG A 46 -10.94 1.05 6.63
CA ARG A 46 -11.16 0.71 8.04
C ARG A 46 -10.37 -0.55 8.44
N ASP A 47 -10.17 -1.46 7.50
CA ASP A 47 -9.36 -2.66 7.66
C ASP A 47 -8.35 -2.77 6.51
N ALA A 48 -7.14 -2.24 6.72
CA ALA A 48 -6.10 -2.24 5.71
C ALA A 48 -5.75 -3.64 5.18
N ALA A 49 -5.83 -4.69 6.01
CA ALA A 49 -5.54 -6.04 5.52
C ALA A 49 -6.67 -6.58 4.63
N GLY A 50 -7.93 -6.26 4.95
CA GLY A 50 -9.10 -6.64 4.15
C GLY A 50 -9.04 -6.04 2.76
N ASP A 51 -8.89 -4.72 2.67
CA ASP A 51 -8.84 -4.00 1.39
C ASP A 51 -7.66 -4.44 0.52
N ILE A 52 -6.48 -4.69 1.11
CA ILE A 52 -5.33 -5.24 0.36
C ILE A 52 -5.65 -6.64 -0.19
N VAL A 53 -6.31 -7.48 0.60
CA VAL A 53 -6.67 -8.84 0.17
C VAL A 53 -7.71 -8.80 -0.96
N GLU A 54 -8.68 -7.90 -0.89
CA GLU A 54 -9.68 -7.71 -1.94
C GLU A 54 -9.05 -7.22 -3.24
N GLU A 55 -8.22 -6.16 -3.17
CA GLU A 55 -7.46 -5.64 -4.30
C GLU A 55 -6.60 -6.73 -4.98
N VAL A 56 -5.89 -7.54 -4.19
CA VAL A 56 -5.05 -8.63 -4.72
C VAL A 56 -5.87 -9.76 -5.33
N LYS A 57 -7.10 -10.00 -4.86
CA LYS A 57 -7.99 -11.05 -5.39
C LYS A 57 -8.71 -10.62 -6.66
N GLU A 58 -9.05 -9.34 -6.77
CA GLU A 58 -9.75 -8.77 -7.92
C GLU A 58 -8.78 -8.40 -9.06
N GLY A 59 -7.54 -8.06 -8.72
CA GLY A 59 -6.49 -7.77 -9.68
C GLY A 59 -5.67 -8.98 -10.12
N ASP A 60 -4.94 -8.80 -11.21
CA ASP A 60 -4.01 -9.80 -11.76
C ASP A 60 -2.59 -9.56 -11.21
N TYR A 61 -2.40 -9.88 -9.93
CA TYR A 61 -1.10 -9.77 -9.26
C TYR A 61 -0.44 -11.13 -9.13
N ASP A 62 0.86 -11.23 -9.45
CA ASP A 62 1.64 -12.46 -9.28
C ASP A 62 2.42 -12.52 -7.96
N LEU A 63 2.64 -11.38 -7.31
CA LEU A 63 3.47 -11.23 -6.11
C LEU A 63 3.02 -10.04 -5.27
N VAL A 64 3.00 -10.22 -3.95
CA VAL A 64 2.84 -9.12 -2.99
C VAL A 64 4.14 -8.90 -2.24
N VAL A 65 4.68 -7.69 -2.31
CA VAL A 65 5.85 -7.27 -1.51
C VAL A 65 5.39 -6.28 -0.44
N MET A 66 5.70 -6.58 0.82
CA MET A 66 5.33 -5.75 1.96
C MET A 66 6.56 -5.34 2.77
N LEU A 67 6.66 -4.05 3.07
CA LEU A 67 7.68 -3.53 3.96
C LEU A 67 7.20 -3.60 5.42
N LYS A 68 8.08 -4.06 6.32
CA LYS A 68 7.79 -4.17 7.75
C LYS A 68 8.91 -3.53 8.56
N ARG A 69 8.58 -2.57 9.41
CA ARG A 69 9.54 -2.01 10.38
C ARG A 69 9.75 -2.98 11.54
N LYS A 70 10.98 -3.08 12.06
CA LYS A 70 11.26 -3.77 13.32
C LYS A 70 10.48 -3.10 14.45
N LYS A 71 9.65 -3.86 15.18
CA LYS A 71 9.07 -3.39 16.46
C LYS A 71 10.13 -3.57 17.55
N GLY A 72 10.28 -2.59 18.45
CA GLY A 72 11.15 -2.73 19.63
C GLY A 72 10.77 -3.96 20.48
N LYS A 73 11.72 -4.44 21.32
CA LYS A 73 11.66 -5.71 22.07
C LYS A 73 10.41 -5.91 22.96
N LEU A 74 9.53 -4.92 23.12
CA LEU A 74 8.50 -4.91 24.16
C LEU A 74 7.05 -5.09 23.68
N ARG A 75 6.76 -5.51 22.43
CA ARG A 75 5.39 -5.91 22.05
C ARG A 75 5.37 -7.12 21.13
N ARG A 76 5.61 -8.30 21.71
CA ARG A 76 5.51 -9.61 21.07
C ARG A 76 4.06 -10.16 21.01
N LEU A 77 3.07 -9.41 21.50
CA LEU A 77 1.66 -9.84 21.68
C LEU A 77 0.67 -8.84 21.06
N ILE A 78 0.86 -8.45 19.81
CA ILE A 78 -0.22 -7.80 19.04
C ILE A 78 -0.67 -8.82 18.01
N LEU A 79 -1.98 -8.99 17.86
CA LEU A 79 -2.68 -9.76 16.82
C LEU A 79 -1.91 -9.84 15.49
N LYS A 80 -2.14 -10.91 14.72
CA LYS A 80 -1.61 -11.09 13.35
C LYS A 80 -1.52 -9.75 12.62
N GLY A 81 -0.30 -9.33 12.31
CA GLY A 81 -0.06 -8.05 11.65
C GLY A 81 -0.68 -8.02 10.24
N VAL A 82 -0.79 -6.83 9.64
CA VAL A 82 -1.34 -6.68 8.27
C VAL A 82 -0.68 -7.66 7.31
N SER A 83 0.66 -7.74 7.31
CA SER A 83 1.40 -8.64 6.42
C SER A 83 1.09 -10.13 6.63
N GLU A 84 0.82 -10.54 7.87
CA GLU A 84 0.45 -11.92 8.19
C GLU A 84 -1.00 -12.23 7.80
N ARG A 85 -1.90 -11.26 7.98
CA ARG A 85 -3.30 -11.38 7.53
C ARG A 85 -3.39 -11.46 6.00
N VAL A 86 -2.62 -10.64 5.29
CA VAL A 86 -2.53 -10.70 3.82
C VAL A 86 -1.94 -12.04 3.38
N ALA A 87 -0.77 -12.43 3.91
CA ALA A 87 -0.10 -13.67 3.55
C ALA A 87 -0.93 -14.93 3.80
N SER A 88 -1.83 -14.91 4.78
CA SER A 88 -2.71 -16.05 5.07
C SER A 88 -4.01 -16.07 4.26
N ALA A 89 -4.32 -15.02 3.49
CA ALA A 89 -5.61 -14.85 2.82
C ALA A 89 -5.53 -14.76 1.29
N VAL A 90 -4.35 -14.49 0.72
CA VAL A 90 -4.12 -14.42 -0.73
C VAL A 90 -3.49 -15.71 -1.26
N ARG A 91 -3.67 -15.99 -2.56
CA ARG A 91 -3.11 -17.19 -3.22
C ARG A 91 -1.71 -16.99 -3.81
N VAL A 92 -1.28 -15.74 -3.96
CA VAL A 92 0.04 -15.41 -4.50
C VAL A 92 1.10 -15.32 -3.41
N PRO A 93 2.39 -15.54 -3.73
CA PRO A 93 3.47 -15.37 -2.77
C PRO A 93 3.45 -13.99 -2.13
N VAL A 94 3.75 -13.95 -0.82
CA VAL A 94 3.90 -12.69 -0.07
C VAL A 94 5.30 -12.62 0.52
N ILE A 95 6.10 -11.66 0.06
CA ILE A 95 7.44 -11.40 0.58
C ILE A 95 7.37 -10.21 1.53
N THR A 96 7.85 -10.42 2.76
CA THR A 96 7.99 -9.33 3.74
C THR A 96 9.45 -8.92 3.87
N LEU A 97 9.76 -7.66 3.59
CA LEU A 97 11.09 -7.08 3.78
C LEU A 97 11.13 -6.34 5.12
N LEU A 98 12.02 -6.79 6.00
CA LEU A 98 12.24 -6.14 7.30
C LEU A 98 13.17 -4.95 7.12
N MET A 99 12.65 -3.75 7.36
CA MET A 99 13.42 -2.51 7.37
C MET A 99 14.04 -2.31 8.75
N GLU A 100 15.30 -1.86 8.75
CA GLU A 100 16.06 -1.50 9.97
C GLU A 100 15.58 -0.19 10.59
#